data_AF-A0A255GQ17-F1
#
_entry.id   AF-A0A255GQ17-F1
#
_cell.length_a   1.000
_cell.length_b   1.000
_cell.length_c   1.000
_cell.angle_alpha   90.00
_cell.angle_beta   90.00
_cell.angle_gamma   90.00
#
_symmetry.space_group_name_H-M   'P 1'
#
loop_
_entity.id
_entity.type
_entity.pdbx_description
1 polymer ?
#
loop_
_entity_poly.entity_id
_entity_poly.type
_entity_poly.pdbx_seq_one_letter_code
_entity_poly.pdbx_strand_id
1 'polypeptide(L)'
;MTETIRLAGPDNAAAAARLEQTITVPAFAHIFPPERFPFPDQEVRATWERELSDPAYACWWAERERDRALETVAELGHDHALLWVLAENPRARAFYARQGWRPDGVTGVTEYPPHPRKLRYRLQLTGAQRS
;
A
#
# COMPACT_ATOMS: atom_id res chain seq x y z
N MET A 1 9.16 -21.88 -11.03
CA MET A 1 7.90 -21.66 -10.30
C MET A 1 7.35 -20.34 -10.81
N THR A 2 6.15 -20.33 -11.36
CA THR A 2 5.60 -19.17 -12.08
C THR A 2 5.07 -18.15 -11.09
N GLU A 3 5.71 -16.97 -11.03
CA GLU A 3 5.14 -15.81 -10.35
C GLU A 3 3.80 -15.47 -11.00
N THR A 4 2.75 -15.42 -10.19
CA THR A 4 1.38 -15.17 -10.68
C THR A 4 0.93 -13.81 -10.20
N ILE A 5 0.79 -12.88 -11.14
CA ILE A 5 0.09 -11.61 -10.94
C ILE A 5 -1.33 -11.80 -11.47
N ARG A 6 -2.33 -11.47 -10.66
CA ARG A 6 -3.74 -11.63 -11.01
C ARG A 6 -4.57 -10.49 -10.45
N LEU A 7 -5.73 -10.22 -11.06
CA LEU A 7 -6.69 -9.29 -10.51
C LEU A 7 -7.21 -9.84 -9.17
N ALA A 8 -7.26 -8.98 -8.16
CA ALA A 8 -7.82 -9.30 -6.86
C ALA A 8 -9.34 -9.06 -6.88
N GLY A 9 -10.10 -10.04 -6.36
CA GLY A 9 -11.53 -9.94 -6.16
C GLY A 9 -11.90 -9.90 -4.67
N PRO A 10 -13.19 -9.75 -4.34
CA PRO A 10 -13.67 -9.72 -2.95
C PRO A 10 -13.29 -10.96 -2.13
N ASP A 11 -13.08 -12.11 -2.77
CA ASP A 11 -12.57 -13.35 -2.19
C ASP A 11 -11.16 -13.20 -1.56
N ASN A 12 -10.39 -12.20 -2.01
CA ASN A 12 -9.04 -11.94 -1.50
C ASN A 12 -9.03 -11.02 -0.27
N ALA A 13 -10.16 -10.42 0.13
CA ALA A 13 -10.20 -9.43 1.20
C ALA A 13 -9.71 -9.98 2.55
N ALA A 14 -10.06 -11.23 2.90
CA ALA A 14 -9.59 -11.86 4.13
C ALA A 14 -8.06 -12.10 4.11
N ALA A 15 -7.49 -12.40 2.94
CA ALA A 15 -6.04 -12.56 2.80
C ALA A 15 -5.32 -11.21 2.84
N ALA A 16 -5.89 -10.18 2.20
CA ALA A 16 -5.37 -8.82 2.22
C ALA A 16 -5.33 -8.24 3.64
N ALA A 17 -6.42 -8.40 4.41
CA ALA A 17 -6.47 -7.95 5.81
C ALA A 17 -5.42 -8.62 6.70
N ARG A 18 -5.21 -9.94 6.55
CA ARG A 18 -4.15 -10.65 7.30
C ARG A 18 -2.75 -10.19 6.90
N LEU A 19 -2.52 -9.97 5.61
CA LEU A 19 -1.25 -9.44 5.12
C LEU A 19 -1.00 -8.04 5.70
N GLU A 20 -2.02 -7.18 5.66
CA GLU A 20 -1.97 -5.85 6.24
C GLU A 20 -1.65 -5.90 7.73
N GLN A 21 -2.34 -6.72 8.53
CA GLN A 21 -2.02 -6.91 9.94
C GLN A 21 -0.56 -7.33 10.15
N THR A 22 -0.10 -8.31 9.37
CA THR A 22 1.26 -8.87 9.47
C THR A 22 2.34 -7.82 9.20
N ILE A 23 2.12 -6.90 8.25
CA ILE A 23 3.13 -5.88 7.90
C ILE A 23 2.98 -4.60 8.73
N THR A 24 1.76 -4.20 9.09
CA THR A 24 1.48 -2.89 9.71
C THR A 24 1.70 -2.90 11.20
N VAL A 25 1.25 -3.94 11.92
CA VAL A 25 1.41 -4.04 13.39
C VAL A 25 2.87 -3.88 13.80
N PRO A 26 3.85 -4.66 13.27
CA PRO A 26 5.25 -4.47 13.65
C PRO A 26 5.84 -3.16 13.10
N ALA A 27 5.43 -2.71 11.90
CA ALA A 27 6.00 -1.51 11.29
C ALA A 27 5.53 -0.20 11.95
N PHE A 28 4.38 -0.23 12.61
CA PHE A 28 3.76 0.95 13.24
C PHE A 28 3.58 0.83 14.75
N ALA A 29 4.10 -0.19 15.41
CA ALA A 29 3.97 -0.38 16.87
C ALA A 29 4.43 0.85 17.69
N HIS A 30 5.38 1.65 17.18
CA HIS A 30 5.83 2.89 17.82
C HIS A 30 4.85 4.06 17.69
N ILE A 31 3.86 3.96 16.80
CA ILE A 31 2.79 4.96 16.57
C ILE A 31 1.46 4.44 17.13
N PHE A 32 1.17 3.16 16.90
CA PHE A 32 -0.01 2.44 17.39
C PHE A 32 0.43 1.26 18.26
N PRO A 33 0.73 1.49 19.57
CA PRO A 33 1.01 0.39 20.48
C PRO A 33 -0.19 -0.57 20.52
N PRO A 34 -0.02 -1.87 20.23
CA PRO A 34 -1.13 -2.81 20.08
C PRO A 34 -1.92 -3.02 21.38
N GLU A 35 -1.30 -2.76 22.54
CA GLU A 35 -1.95 -2.82 23.85
C GLU A 35 -3.00 -1.72 24.02
N ARG A 36 -2.84 -0.60 23.29
CA ARG A 36 -3.73 0.56 23.36
C ARG A 36 -4.61 0.70 22.12
N PHE A 37 -4.07 0.33 20.97
CA PHE A 37 -4.72 0.41 19.67
C PHE A 37 -4.63 -0.97 19.01
N PRO A 38 -5.48 -1.93 19.40
CA PRO A 38 -5.50 -3.25 18.78
C PRO A 38 -5.82 -3.10 17.29
N PHE A 39 -5.27 -4.01 16.48
CA PHE A 39 -5.51 -3.98 15.04
C PHE A 39 -7.00 -4.20 14.74
N PRO A 40 -7.65 -3.31 13.97
CA PRO A 40 -9.09 -3.39 13.70
C PRO A 40 -9.38 -4.39 12.57
N ASP A 41 -9.24 -5.68 12.86
CA ASP A 41 -9.33 -6.78 11.89
C ASP A 41 -10.63 -6.75 11.05
N GLN A 42 -11.77 -6.50 11.69
CA GLN A 42 -13.08 -6.52 11.02
C GLN A 42 -13.26 -5.32 10.09
N GLU A 43 -12.88 -4.12 10.54
CA GLU A 43 -13.02 -2.89 9.79
C GLU A 43 -12.06 -2.84 8.58
N VAL A 44 -10.83 -3.33 8.76
CA VAL A 44 -9.85 -3.45 7.66
C VAL A 44 -10.36 -4.43 6.62
N ARG A 45 -10.85 -5.60 7.04
CA ARG A 45 -11.44 -6.57 6.11
C ARG A 45 -12.63 -6.00 5.37
N ALA A 46 -13.56 -5.32 6.05
CA ALA A 46 -14.72 -4.70 5.42
C ALA A 46 -14.32 -3.63 4.40
N THR A 47 -13.23 -2.91 4.66
CA THR A 47 -12.67 -1.93 3.71
C THR A 47 -12.13 -2.63 2.47
N TRP A 48 -11.33 -3.70 2.62
CA TRP A 48 -10.89 -4.51 1.48
C TRP A 48 -12.05 -5.11 0.69
N GLU A 49 -13.08 -5.64 1.35
CA GLU A 49 -14.26 -6.19 0.67
C GLU A 49 -14.96 -5.10 -0.16
N ARG A 50 -15.12 -3.89 0.38
CA ARG A 50 -15.72 -2.76 -0.33
C ARG A 50 -14.89 -2.34 -1.53
N GLU A 51 -13.58 -2.12 -1.33
CA GLU A 51 -12.69 -1.64 -2.38
C GLU A 51 -12.52 -2.66 -3.52
N LEU A 52 -12.35 -3.94 -3.19
CA LEU A 52 -12.23 -5.01 -4.19
C LEU A 52 -13.56 -5.33 -4.90
N SER A 53 -14.68 -4.84 -4.38
CA SER A 53 -15.99 -4.93 -5.05
C SER A 53 -16.30 -3.73 -5.93
N ASP A 54 -15.54 -2.64 -5.81
CA ASP A 54 -15.78 -1.42 -6.58
C ASP A 54 -15.19 -1.57 -8.00
N PRO A 55 -16.01 -1.55 -9.07
CA PRO A 55 -15.50 -1.66 -10.44
C PRO A 55 -14.62 -0.47 -10.85
N ALA A 56 -14.63 0.65 -10.11
CA ALA A 56 -13.73 1.77 -10.32
C ALA A 56 -12.33 1.54 -9.70
N TYR A 57 -12.14 0.49 -8.90
CA TYR A 57 -10.90 0.16 -8.22
C TYR A 57 -10.37 -1.21 -8.67
N ALA A 58 -9.23 -1.22 -9.35
CA ALA A 58 -8.52 -2.44 -9.70
C ALA A 58 -7.31 -2.64 -8.78
N CYS A 59 -7.29 -3.77 -8.07
CA CYS A 59 -6.13 -4.19 -7.30
C CYS A 59 -5.51 -5.42 -7.95
N TRP A 60 -4.19 -5.40 -8.14
CA TRP A 60 -3.44 -6.54 -8.66
C TRP A 60 -2.70 -7.23 -7.51
N TRP A 61 -2.89 -8.53 -7.39
CA TRP A 61 -2.24 -9.37 -6.40
C TRP A 61 -1.06 -10.11 -7.02
N ALA A 62 0.13 -9.95 -6.44
CA ALA A 62 1.34 -10.64 -6.86
C ALA A 62 1.78 -11.61 -5.77
N GLU A 63 1.90 -12.89 -6.12
CA GLU A 63 2.44 -13.90 -5.22
C GLU A 63 3.96 -13.97 -5.38
N ARG A 64 4.65 -13.16 -4.56
CA ARG A 64 6.10 -12.93 -4.49
C ARG A 64 6.61 -11.85 -5.46
N GLU A 65 7.53 -11.06 -4.94
CA GLU A 65 8.29 -9.95 -5.57
C GLU A 65 7.55 -8.61 -5.79
N ARG A 66 7.96 -7.61 -5.01
CA ARG A 66 7.47 -6.21 -5.09
C ARG A 66 7.88 -5.53 -6.39
N ASP A 67 9.07 -5.82 -6.91
CA ASP A 67 9.63 -5.11 -8.07
C ASP A 67 8.84 -5.44 -9.33
N ARG A 68 8.40 -6.69 -9.48
CA ARG A 68 7.50 -7.12 -10.55
C ARG A 68 6.18 -6.34 -10.55
N ALA A 69 5.64 -5.98 -9.38
CA ALA A 69 4.42 -5.18 -9.31
C ALA A 69 4.61 -3.78 -9.91
N LEU A 70 5.76 -3.13 -9.70
CA LEU A 70 6.05 -1.81 -10.28
C LEU A 70 6.27 -1.89 -11.80
N GLU A 71 6.93 -2.94 -12.27
CA GLU A 71 7.09 -3.22 -13.70
C GLU A 71 5.73 -3.43 -14.36
N THR A 72 4.84 -4.23 -13.77
CA THR A 72 3.48 -4.44 -14.29
C THR A 72 2.69 -3.13 -14.35
N VAL A 73 2.78 -2.27 -13.34
CA VAL A 73 2.12 -0.94 -13.38
C VAL A 73 2.66 -0.09 -14.55
N ALA A 74 3.97 -0.15 -14.81
CA ALA A 74 4.57 0.52 -15.96
C ALA A 74 4.14 -0.10 -17.31
N GLU A 75 4.09 -1.44 -17.40
CA GLU A 75 3.61 -2.19 -18.58
C GLU A 75 2.14 -1.88 -18.90
N LEU A 76 1.32 -1.63 -17.87
CA LEU A 76 -0.07 -1.19 -18.01
C LEU A 76 -0.22 0.27 -18.46
N GLY A 77 0.89 0.99 -18.68
CA GLY A 77 0.91 2.33 -19.26
C GLY A 77 0.78 3.47 -18.24
N HIS A 78 0.88 3.20 -16.94
CA HIS A 78 0.95 4.24 -15.92
C HIS A 78 2.37 4.82 -15.84
N ASP A 79 2.48 6.14 -15.76
CA ASP A 79 3.75 6.89 -15.70
C ASP A 79 4.22 7.19 -14.26
N HIS A 80 3.38 6.90 -13.27
CA HIS A 80 3.71 7.10 -11.85
C HIS A 80 2.96 6.14 -10.92
N ALA A 81 3.56 5.92 -9.74
CA ALA A 81 2.94 5.24 -8.61
C ALA A 81 2.80 6.20 -7.42
N LEU A 82 1.77 5.99 -6.60
CA LEU A 82 1.50 6.76 -5.38
C LEU A 82 1.55 5.84 -4.15
N LEU A 83 2.00 6.40 -3.03
CA LEU A 83 2.05 5.71 -1.75
C LEU A 83 1.78 6.70 -0.61
N TRP A 84 1.02 6.29 0.40
CA TRP A 84 0.86 7.06 1.65
C TRP A 84 1.82 6.55 2.72
N VAL A 85 2.54 7.47 3.36
CA VAL A 85 3.49 7.17 4.44
C VAL A 85 3.16 8.05 5.65
N LEU A 86 3.11 7.46 6.85
CA LEU A 86 2.92 8.24 8.08
C LEU A 86 4.10 9.20 8.31
N ALA A 87 3.79 10.45 8.63
CA ALA A 87 4.78 11.50 8.86
C ALA A 87 5.72 11.13 10.01
N GLU A 88 5.17 10.45 11.01
CA GLU A 88 5.81 9.94 12.23
C GLU A 88 6.57 8.62 12.02
N ASN A 89 6.68 8.12 10.77
CA ASN A 89 7.51 6.95 10.43
C ASN A 89 8.79 7.37 9.65
N PRO A 90 9.82 7.92 10.33
CA PRO A 90 11.04 8.38 9.66
C PRO A 90 11.80 7.24 8.97
N ARG A 91 11.70 6.01 9.49
CA ARG A 91 12.32 4.82 8.89
C ARG A 91 11.72 4.53 7.51
N ALA A 92 10.39 4.49 7.40
CA ALA A 92 9.71 4.29 6.12
C ALA A 92 10.01 5.43 5.15
N ARG A 93 9.94 6.68 5.62
CA ARG A 93 10.26 7.85 4.80
C ARG A 93 11.67 7.79 4.20
N ALA A 94 12.67 7.42 5.01
CA ALA A 94 14.04 7.24 4.54
C ALA A 94 14.19 6.05 3.57
N PHE A 95 13.50 4.94 3.84
CA PHE A 95 13.51 3.77 2.97
C PHE A 95 12.98 4.09 1.57
N TYR A 96 11.81 4.73 1.48
CA TYR A 96 11.21 5.09 0.19
C TYR A 96 11.98 6.21 -0.52
N ALA A 97 12.49 7.21 0.20
CA ALA A 97 13.31 8.27 -0.40
C ALA A 97 14.57 7.71 -1.10
N ARG A 98 15.23 6.70 -0.51
CA ARG A 98 16.38 6.03 -1.13
C ARG A 98 16.04 5.26 -2.41
N GLN A 99 14.77 4.92 -2.60
CA GLN A 99 14.26 4.23 -3.79
C GLN A 99 13.65 5.21 -4.81
N GLY A 100 13.95 6.51 -4.70
CA GLY A 100 13.50 7.52 -5.66
C GLY A 100 12.09 8.06 -5.43
N TRP A 101 11.37 7.59 -4.40
CA TRP A 101 10.08 8.15 -4.04
C TRP A 101 10.25 9.55 -3.45
N ARG A 102 9.37 10.49 -3.81
CA ARG A 102 9.40 11.86 -3.30
C ARG A 102 8.04 12.28 -2.77
N PRO A 103 7.95 13.03 -1.66
CA PRO A 103 6.68 13.61 -1.23
C PRO A 103 6.19 14.59 -2.30
N ASP A 104 4.89 14.52 -2.65
CA ASP A 104 4.30 15.39 -3.67
C ASP A 104 3.58 16.63 -3.09
N GLY A 105 3.67 16.81 -1.77
CA GLY A 105 3.04 17.90 -1.03
C GLY A 105 1.62 17.61 -0.56
N VAL A 106 0.97 16.54 -1.06
CA VAL A 106 -0.37 16.15 -0.60
C VAL A 106 -0.27 15.45 0.76
N THR A 107 -1.13 15.87 1.69
CA THR A 107 -1.16 15.37 3.07
C THR A 107 -2.58 15.01 3.49
N GLY A 108 -2.70 14.21 4.54
CA GLY A 108 -3.97 13.87 5.17
C GLY A 108 -3.75 13.37 6.60
N VAL A 109 -4.80 12.85 7.22
CA VAL A 109 -4.74 12.16 8.51
C VAL A 109 -5.33 10.76 8.36
N THR A 110 -4.90 9.81 9.20
CA THR A 110 -5.56 8.51 9.23
C THR A 110 -6.96 8.61 9.80
N GLU A 111 -7.80 7.70 9.37
CA GLU A 111 -9.19 7.55 9.78
C GLU A 111 -9.29 7.00 11.21
N TYR A 112 -8.23 6.37 11.70
CA TYR A 112 -8.13 5.76 13.03
C TYR A 112 -7.41 6.68 14.03
N PRO A 113 -7.89 6.79 15.28
CA PRO A 113 -7.15 7.41 16.38
C PRO A 113 -5.74 6.79 16.54
N PRO A 114 -4.69 7.58 16.84
CA PRO A 114 -4.71 9.00 17.21
C PRO A 114 -4.68 9.97 16.01
N HIS A 115 -5.11 9.52 14.82
CA HIS A 115 -5.13 10.30 13.57
C HIS A 115 -3.75 10.85 13.16
N PRO A 116 -2.67 10.04 13.18
CA PRO A 116 -1.36 10.48 12.69
C PRO A 116 -1.45 11.01 11.26
N ARG A 117 -0.55 11.93 10.95
CA ARG A 117 -0.54 12.59 9.65
C ARG A 117 0.05 11.64 8.60
N LYS A 118 -0.56 11.57 7.43
CA LYS A 118 -0.04 10.82 6.26
C LYS A 118 0.44 11.79 5.19
N LEU A 119 1.56 11.45 4.56
CA LEU A 119 2.19 12.18 3.47
C LEU A 119 2.10 11.31 2.21
N ARG A 120 1.71 11.89 1.08
CA ARG A 120 1.70 11.16 -0.18
C ARG A 120 3.05 11.28 -0.87
N TYR A 121 3.60 10.15 -1.23
CA TYR A 121 4.82 10.00 -2.01
C TYR A 121 4.45 9.57 -3.42
N ARG A 122 5.26 10.02 -4.38
CA ARG A 122 5.17 9.70 -5.80
C ARG A 122 6.49 9.09 -6.26
N LEU A 123 6.40 8.05 -7.08
CA LEU A 123 7.51 7.50 -7.85
C LEU A 123 7.19 7.67 -9.34
N GLN A 124 8.13 8.19 -10.13
CA GLN A 124 8.01 8.17 -11.58
C GLN A 124 8.37 6.78 -12.09
N LEU A 125 7.51 6.20 -12.91
CA LEU A 125 7.76 4.92 -13.55
C LEU A 125 8.35 5.21 -14.92
N THR A 126 9.62 4.90 -15.12
CA THR A 126 10.18 4.89 -16.47
C THR A 126 9.55 3.73 -17.21
N GLY A 127 8.61 4.03 -18.11
CA GLY A 127 8.09 3.04 -19.03
C GLY A 127 9.25 2.44 -19.82
N ALA A 128 9.29 1.12 -19.95
CA ALA A 128 10.03 0.49 -21.02
C ALA A 128 9.60 1.21 -22.31
N GLN A 129 10.54 1.93 -22.91
CA GLN A 129 10.31 2.71 -24.11
C GLN A 129 9.76 1.73 -25.16
N ARG A 130 8.50 1.92 -25.56
CA ARG A 130 7.87 1.13 -26.63
C ARG A 130 8.68 1.38 -27.90
N SER A 131 9.52 0.41 -28.26
CA SER A 131 10.07 0.24 -29.61
C SER A 131 9.23 -0.78 -30.36
#